data_AF-A0A951X6D7-F1
#
_entry.id   AF-A0A951X6D7-F1
#
_cell.length_a   1.000
_cell.length_b   1.000
_cell.length_c   1.000
_cell.angle_alpha   90.00
_cell.angle_beta   90.00
_cell.angle_gamma   90.00
#
_symmetry.space_group_name_H-M   'P 1'
#
loop_
_entity.id
_entity.type
_entity.pdbx_description
1 polymer ?
#
loop_
_entity_poly.entity_id
_entity_poly.type
_entity_poly.pdbx_seq_one_letter_code
_entity_poly.pdbx_strand_id
1 'polypeptide(L)'
;MHTRRLILVLALAVLPIIGGAVFAGHAHARPGGPPDGSDLLFPYWHSEIVDSEGDVGSSVALAVTANGEIHLAYYDATNSALKYAHGKPGNWQIETVDDTGIAGLCPALALDAAGRPHITYATAAEISIGGSSSVNAQRYARWTGTVWELSSFDGVESEPEPGRYVCLRSAIALDDGGSPHFAYSRTFWGPPKSIGSVRYARRDGDVWDIVPRIDGFGPYAGAGLDLLLDEGGRPQIAYVNDAWTYAGAPEVKVSALS
;
A
#
# COMPACT_ATOMS: atom_id res chain seq x y z
N MET A 1 -13.11 22.12 4.49
CA MET A 1 -11.99 21.17 4.27
C MET A 1 -12.34 19.90 5.03
N HIS A 2 -12.43 18.75 4.35
CA HIS A 2 -12.67 17.47 5.02
C HIS A 2 -11.32 16.90 5.45
N THR A 3 -11.12 16.68 6.75
CA THR A 3 -9.95 15.97 7.29
C THR A 3 -10.25 14.48 7.36
N ARG A 4 -9.42 13.64 6.72
CA ARG A 4 -9.49 12.19 6.88
C ARG A 4 -8.68 11.75 8.11
N ARG A 5 -9.07 10.61 8.67
CA ARG A 5 -8.39 9.95 9.79
C ARG A 5 -7.99 8.55 9.37
N LEU A 6 -6.84 8.08 9.81
CA LEU A 6 -6.42 6.70 9.58
C LEU A 6 -7.08 5.81 10.63
N ILE A 7 -8.00 4.94 10.20
CA ILE A 7 -8.73 4.03 11.07
C ILE A 7 -8.31 2.60 10.73
N LEU A 8 -7.85 1.87 11.73
CA LEU A 8 -7.61 0.43 11.63
C LEU A 8 -8.85 -0.33 12.12
N VAL A 9 -9.17 -1.45 11.46
CA VAL A 9 -10.29 -2.33 11.81
C VAL A 9 -9.77 -3.76 11.95
N LEU A 10 -9.95 -4.37 13.12
CA LEU A 10 -9.45 -5.70 13.48
C LEU A 10 -10.56 -6.62 13.98
N ALA A 11 -10.40 -7.93 13.79
CA ALA A 11 -11.23 -8.94 14.44
C ALA A 11 -10.56 -9.39 15.75
N LEU A 12 -11.20 -9.17 16.89
CA LEU A 12 -10.72 -9.64 18.19
C LEU A 12 -11.57 -10.82 18.68
N ALA A 13 -10.91 -11.86 19.18
CA ALA A 13 -11.54 -12.95 19.92
C ALA A 13 -11.38 -12.68 21.42
N VAL A 14 -12.48 -12.68 22.18
CA VAL A 14 -12.42 -12.67 23.64
C VAL A 14 -12.26 -14.10 24.12
N LEU A 15 -11.09 -14.44 24.67
CA LEU A 15 -10.93 -15.69 25.43
C LEU A 15 -11.56 -15.51 26.81
N PRO A 16 -12.38 -16.45 27.31
CA PRO A 16 -13.02 -16.30 28.61
C PRO A 16 -11.97 -16.23 29.72
N ILE A 17 -11.92 -15.12 30.44
CA ILE A 17 -11.25 -15.07 31.75
C ILE A 17 -12.18 -15.80 32.72
N ILE A 18 -11.85 -17.04 33.07
CA ILE A 18 -12.48 -17.72 34.21
C ILE A 18 -11.89 -17.08 35.47
N GLY A 19 -12.49 -15.97 35.92
CA GLY A 19 -12.09 -15.26 37.14
C GLY A 19 -12.42 -13.77 37.06
N GLY A 20 -13.51 -13.37 37.70
CA GLY A 20 -14.17 -12.08 37.48
C GLY A 20 -13.35 -10.83 37.77
N ALA A 21 -13.44 -9.87 36.85
CA ALA A 21 -13.54 -8.43 37.10
C ALA A 21 -13.97 -7.74 35.80
N VAL A 22 -15.00 -6.91 35.88
CA VAL A 22 -15.63 -6.19 34.77
C VAL A 22 -14.72 -5.06 34.28
N PHE A 23 -14.44 -4.99 32.97
CA PHE A 23 -14.02 -3.74 32.32
C PHE A 23 -15.14 -3.23 31.44
N ALA A 24 -15.57 -2.00 31.70
CA ALA A 24 -16.47 -1.25 30.83
C ALA A 24 -15.64 -0.66 29.67
N GLY A 25 -15.87 -1.17 28.47
CA GLY A 25 -15.39 -0.61 27.21
C GLY A 25 -16.46 -0.84 26.15
N HIS A 26 -16.79 0.21 25.40
CA HIS A 26 -17.93 0.28 24.49
C HIS A 26 -17.96 -0.88 23.47
N ALA A 27 -18.65 -1.97 23.82
CA ALA A 27 -19.11 -2.94 22.84
C ALA A 27 -20.24 -2.29 22.04
N HIS A 28 -20.12 -2.30 20.71
CA HIS A 28 -21.25 -2.05 19.83
C HIS A 28 -22.23 -3.22 20.00
N ALA A 29 -23.14 -3.11 20.98
CA ALA A 29 -24.19 -4.11 21.16
C ALA A 29 -25.04 -4.20 19.90
N ARG A 30 -25.26 -5.41 19.41
CA ARG A 30 -26.16 -5.68 18.31
C ARG A 30 -27.58 -5.28 18.74
N PRO A 31 -28.35 -4.48 17.99
CA PRO A 31 -29.72 -4.16 18.38
C PRO A 31 -30.55 -5.45 18.40
N GLY A 32 -30.99 -5.90 19.58
CA GLY A 32 -31.94 -7.00 19.76
C GLY A 32 -31.40 -8.38 20.17
N GLY A 33 -30.16 -8.49 20.69
CA GLY A 33 -29.67 -9.73 21.31
C GLY A 33 -30.22 -9.97 22.73
N PRO A 34 -30.36 -11.22 23.20
CA PRO A 34 -30.78 -11.52 24.56
C PRO A 34 -29.75 -10.99 25.59
N PRO A 35 -30.18 -10.50 26.76
CA PRO A 35 -29.30 -9.87 27.77
C PRO A 35 -28.46 -10.86 28.58
N ASP A 36 -28.27 -12.09 28.11
CA ASP A 36 -27.76 -13.21 28.92
C ASP A 36 -26.27 -13.50 28.72
N GLY A 37 -25.41 -12.47 28.64
CA GLY A 37 -23.94 -12.64 28.71
C GLY A 37 -23.31 -13.54 27.64
N SER A 38 -24.09 -14.05 26.70
CA SER A 38 -23.68 -14.89 25.57
C SER A 38 -23.03 -14.08 24.43
N ASP A 39 -23.09 -12.75 24.53
CA ASP A 39 -22.38 -11.79 23.67
C ASP A 39 -20.84 -11.85 23.80
N LEU A 40 -20.30 -12.64 24.73
CA LEU A 40 -18.86 -12.78 24.95
C LEU A 40 -18.18 -13.89 24.10
N LEU A 41 -18.90 -14.53 23.17
CA LEU A 41 -18.39 -15.70 22.43
C LEU A 41 -18.24 -15.50 20.92
N PHE A 42 -18.41 -14.28 20.40
CA PHE A 42 -18.28 -14.02 18.97
C PHE A 42 -17.17 -13.03 18.66
N PRO A 43 -16.38 -13.27 17.60
CA PRO A 43 -15.42 -12.28 17.13
C PRO A 43 -16.17 -10.98 16.81
N TYR A 44 -15.67 -9.86 17.32
CA TYR A 44 -16.22 -8.54 17.01
C TYR A 44 -15.17 -7.68 16.32
N TRP A 45 -15.65 -6.76 15.50
CA TRP A 45 -14.81 -5.77 14.85
C TRP A 45 -14.47 -4.65 15.83
N HIS A 46 -13.19 -4.46 16.11
CA HIS A 46 -12.65 -3.34 16.86
C HIS A 46 -12.07 -2.32 15.90
N SER A 47 -12.46 -1.06 16.05
CA SER A 47 -11.92 0.06 15.28
C SER A 47 -11.20 1.04 16.20
N GLU A 48 -10.02 1.50 15.78
CA GLU A 48 -9.25 2.51 16.49
C GLU A 48 -8.67 3.55 15.53
N ILE A 49 -8.39 4.74 16.05
CA ILE A 49 -7.70 5.80 15.33
C ILE A 49 -6.21 5.61 15.56
N VAL A 50 -5.47 5.34 14.48
CA VAL A 50 -3.99 5.23 14.52
C VAL A 50 -3.37 6.62 14.45
N ASP A 51 -3.82 7.43 13.48
CA ASP A 51 -3.34 8.79 13.26
C ASP A 51 -4.52 9.73 12.98
N SER A 52 -4.47 10.91 13.59
CA SER A 52 -5.48 11.97 13.45
C SER A 52 -4.90 13.36 13.19
N GLU A 53 -3.58 13.45 13.03
CA GLU A 53 -2.90 14.72 12.76
C GLU A 53 -2.91 15.02 11.25
N GLY A 54 -3.78 15.93 10.82
CA GLY A 54 -3.89 16.36 9.43
C GLY A 54 -4.85 15.52 8.57
N ASP A 55 -4.67 15.58 7.26
CA ASP A 55 -5.37 14.76 6.25
C ASP A 55 -4.52 13.54 5.89
N VAL A 56 -4.79 12.43 6.57
CA VAL A 56 -3.98 11.21 6.50
C VAL A 56 -4.75 10.04 5.92
N GLY A 57 -4.02 9.06 5.37
CA GLY A 57 -4.58 7.74 5.04
C GLY A 57 -5.36 7.69 3.73
N SER A 58 -5.15 8.65 2.82
CA SER A 58 -5.75 8.61 1.48
C SER A 58 -5.26 7.43 0.62
N SER A 59 -4.16 6.81 1.02
CA SER A 59 -3.69 5.50 0.58
C SER A 59 -2.97 4.84 1.75
N VAL A 60 -3.17 3.53 1.94
CA VAL A 60 -2.60 2.76 3.05
C VAL A 60 -2.18 1.38 2.57
N ALA A 61 -1.03 0.92 3.06
CA ALA A 61 -0.56 -0.44 2.99
C ALA A 61 -0.48 -1.04 4.40
N LEU A 62 -0.75 -2.33 4.51
CA LEU A 62 -0.82 -3.06 5.77
C LEU A 62 0.05 -4.31 5.67
N ALA A 63 0.81 -4.58 6.72
CA ALA A 63 1.44 -5.87 6.96
C ALA A 63 1.36 -6.22 8.45
N VAL A 64 1.45 -7.51 8.77
CA VAL A 64 1.38 -8.00 10.15
C VAL A 64 2.50 -9.01 10.33
N THR A 65 3.25 -8.90 11.43
CA THR A 65 4.28 -9.87 11.79
C THR A 65 3.65 -11.13 12.38
N ALA A 66 4.44 -12.21 12.47
CA ALA A 66 3.99 -13.45 13.12
C ALA A 66 3.59 -13.28 14.60
N ASN A 67 4.07 -12.23 15.28
CA ASN A 67 3.75 -11.95 16.69
C ASN A 67 2.48 -11.07 16.86
N GLY A 68 1.83 -10.72 15.75
CA GLY A 68 0.63 -9.88 15.70
C GLY A 68 0.89 -8.38 15.82
N GLU A 69 2.13 -7.91 15.67
CA GLU A 69 2.43 -6.49 15.50
C GLU A 69 2.03 -6.04 14.10
N ILE A 70 1.37 -4.89 14.03
CA ILE A 70 0.74 -4.35 12.83
C ILE A 70 1.60 -3.22 12.31
N HIS A 71 1.78 -3.18 11.00
CA HIS A 71 2.62 -2.23 10.31
C HIS A 71 1.81 -1.56 9.20
N LEU A 72 1.88 -0.23 9.14
CA LEU A 72 1.11 0.60 8.23
C LEU A 72 2.06 1.58 7.54
N ALA A 73 1.92 1.70 6.23
CA ALA A 73 2.55 2.78 5.46
C ALA A 73 1.45 3.57 4.77
N TYR A 74 1.46 4.90 4.89
CA TYR A 74 0.35 5.72 4.41
C TYR A 74 0.80 7.12 3.99
N TYR A 75 -0.01 7.73 3.11
CA TYR A 75 0.20 9.11 2.67
C TYR A 75 -0.41 10.10 3.66
N ASP A 76 0.40 11.02 4.14
CA ASP A 76 -0.02 12.24 4.83
C ASP A 76 -0.09 13.38 3.82
N ALA A 77 -1.32 13.73 3.42
CA ALA A 77 -1.56 14.78 2.43
C ALA A 77 -1.36 16.19 2.99
N THR A 78 -1.42 16.37 4.31
CA THR A 78 -1.13 17.67 4.95
C THR A 78 0.35 17.99 4.84
N ASN A 79 1.21 17.01 5.11
CA ASN A 79 2.66 17.20 5.07
C ASN A 79 3.31 16.73 3.76
N SER A 80 2.52 16.22 2.81
CA SER A 80 3.00 15.64 1.55
C SER A 80 4.03 14.52 1.76
N ALA A 81 3.89 13.74 2.81
CA ALA A 81 4.91 12.82 3.29
C ALA A 81 4.42 11.36 3.34
N LEU A 82 5.36 10.43 3.17
CA LEU A 82 5.16 9.03 3.52
C LEU A 82 5.34 8.89 5.03
N LYS A 83 4.29 8.42 5.71
CA LYS A 83 4.35 8.06 7.13
C LYS A 83 4.30 6.55 7.30
N TYR A 84 4.92 6.10 8.38
CA TYR A 84 4.91 4.73 8.82
C TYR A 84 4.45 4.66 10.27
N ALA A 85 3.52 3.75 10.54
CA ALA A 85 3.04 3.46 11.88
C ALA A 85 3.18 1.97 12.17
N HIS A 86 3.63 1.61 13.35
CA HIS A 86 3.63 0.22 13.79
C HIS A 86 3.32 0.07 15.28
N GLY A 87 2.85 -1.11 15.65
CA GLY A 87 2.57 -1.45 17.03
C GLY A 87 1.37 -2.37 17.17
N LYS A 88 0.69 -2.22 18.31
CA LYS A 88 -0.50 -2.99 18.66
C LYS A 88 -1.62 -2.03 19.02
N PRO A 89 -2.88 -2.48 19.05
CA PRO A 89 -3.99 -1.62 19.40
C PRO A 89 -3.76 -0.85 20.70
N GLY A 90 -3.98 0.46 20.66
CA GLY A 90 -3.72 1.40 21.75
C GLY A 90 -2.26 1.80 21.98
N ASN A 91 -1.31 1.29 21.20
CA ASN A 91 0.12 1.64 21.33
C ASN A 91 0.78 1.69 19.94
N TRP A 92 0.69 2.86 19.30
CA TRP A 92 1.21 3.12 17.97
C TRP A 92 2.47 3.99 18.05
N GLN A 93 3.52 3.56 17.36
CA GLN A 93 4.67 4.39 17.04
C GLN A 93 4.50 4.90 15.62
N ILE A 94 4.64 6.20 15.42
CA ILE A 94 4.41 6.86 14.14
C ILE A 94 5.64 7.72 13.81
N GLU A 95 6.13 7.60 12.60
CA GLU A 95 7.24 8.42 12.10
C GLU A 95 7.04 8.81 10.63
N THR A 96 7.69 9.90 10.24
CA THR A 96 7.82 10.30 8.84
C THR A 96 9.02 9.58 8.23
N VAL A 97 8.78 8.83 7.16
CA VAL A 97 9.82 8.04 6.45
C VAL A 97 10.47 8.86 5.35
N ASP A 98 9.66 9.61 4.60
CA ASP A 98 10.13 10.44 3.50
C ASP A 98 9.20 11.65 3.35
N ASP A 99 9.77 12.85 3.39
CA ASP A 99 9.10 14.14 3.19
C ASP A 99 9.63 14.88 1.95
N THR A 100 10.34 14.18 1.06
CA THR A 100 10.90 14.77 -0.16
C THR A 100 9.84 14.92 -1.25
N GLY A 101 9.34 16.16 -1.41
CA GLY A 101 8.30 16.49 -2.38
C GLY A 101 6.94 15.95 -1.93
N ILE A 102 6.14 15.43 -2.87
CA ILE A 102 4.96 14.64 -2.53
C ILE A 102 5.39 13.19 -2.47
N ALA A 103 5.56 12.63 -1.27
CA ALA A 103 5.99 11.26 -1.05
C ALA A 103 4.86 10.41 -0.46
N GLY A 104 4.82 9.13 -0.82
CA GLY A 104 3.90 8.16 -0.22
C GLY A 104 2.64 7.84 -1.04
N LEU A 105 2.59 8.21 -2.32
CA LEU A 105 1.45 7.86 -3.17
C LEU A 105 1.45 6.36 -3.47
N CYS A 106 0.28 5.71 -3.39
CA CYS A 106 0.11 4.27 -3.60
C CYS A 106 1.17 3.39 -2.87
N PRO A 107 1.30 3.52 -1.54
CA PRO A 107 2.30 2.73 -0.84
C PRO A 107 1.95 1.24 -0.93
N ALA A 108 2.97 0.40 -0.97
CA ALA A 108 2.87 -1.03 -0.72
C ALA A 108 3.96 -1.43 0.26
N LEU A 109 3.65 -2.37 1.15
CA LEU A 109 4.48 -2.73 2.30
C LEU A 109 4.60 -4.26 2.39
N ALA A 110 5.83 -4.73 2.53
CA ALA A 110 6.15 -6.09 2.94
C ALA A 110 7.11 -6.05 4.14
N LEU A 111 7.15 -7.13 4.91
CA LEU A 111 8.08 -7.30 6.03
C LEU A 111 9.07 -8.40 5.67
N ASP A 112 10.35 -8.18 5.96
CA ASP A 112 11.35 -9.24 5.84
C ASP A 112 11.24 -10.27 6.99
N ALA A 113 12.06 -11.32 6.95
CA ALA A 113 12.07 -12.37 7.97
C ALA A 113 12.40 -11.86 9.39
N ALA A 114 13.05 -10.69 9.50
CA ALA A 114 13.32 -10.02 10.77
C ALA A 114 12.20 -9.04 11.19
N GLY A 115 11.11 -8.96 10.43
CA GLY A 115 10.00 -8.04 10.65
C GLY A 115 10.29 -6.60 10.23
N ARG A 116 11.36 -6.36 9.45
CA ARG A 116 11.72 -5.01 9.02
C ARG A 116 10.89 -4.59 7.80
N PRO A 117 10.33 -3.36 7.80
CA PRO A 117 9.49 -2.87 6.72
C PRO A 117 10.27 -2.54 5.44
N HIS A 118 9.71 -2.97 4.32
CA HIS A 118 10.11 -2.68 2.96
C HIS A 118 8.92 -2.01 2.26
N ILE A 119 9.06 -0.75 1.86
CA ILE A 119 7.96 0.06 1.32
C ILE A 119 8.31 0.56 -0.07
N THR A 120 7.44 0.34 -1.04
CA THR A 120 7.47 1.08 -2.32
C THR A 120 6.36 2.10 -2.37
N TYR A 121 6.63 3.22 -3.02
CA TYR A 121 5.71 4.35 -3.14
C TYR A 121 6.09 5.20 -4.34
N ALA A 122 5.11 5.90 -4.89
CA ALA A 122 5.34 6.92 -5.89
C ALA A 122 5.56 8.30 -5.24
N THR A 123 6.39 9.12 -5.86
CA THR A 123 6.52 10.54 -5.56
C THR A 123 5.92 11.41 -6.65
N ALA A 124 5.65 12.67 -6.36
CA ALA A 124 5.25 13.69 -7.32
C ALA A 124 5.95 15.04 -7.04
N ALA A 125 6.13 15.83 -8.09
CA ALA A 125 6.78 17.15 -7.99
C ALA A 125 5.80 18.27 -7.61
N GLU A 126 4.53 18.17 -8.04
CA GLU A 126 3.51 19.18 -7.80
C GLU A 126 2.13 18.56 -7.57
N ILE A 127 1.32 19.23 -6.74
CA ILE A 127 -0.09 18.89 -6.55
C ILE A 127 -0.84 19.39 -7.80
N SER A 128 -1.34 18.47 -8.63
CA SER A 128 -2.22 18.90 -9.73
C SER A 128 -3.55 19.36 -9.14
N ILE A 129 -3.99 20.55 -9.55
CA ILE A 129 -5.33 21.08 -9.26
C ILE A 129 -6.36 20.05 -9.77
N GLY A 130 -7.23 19.56 -8.89
CA GLY A 130 -8.17 18.46 -9.18
C GLY A 130 -7.81 17.10 -8.57
N GLY A 131 -6.73 16.99 -7.78
CA GLY A 131 -6.52 15.88 -6.86
C GLY A 131 -5.80 14.64 -7.41
N SER A 132 -5.10 14.74 -8.55
CA SER A 132 -4.14 13.68 -8.92
C SER A 132 -2.80 14.29 -9.34
N SER A 133 -1.82 14.21 -8.45
CA SER A 133 -0.46 14.70 -8.68
C SER A 133 0.22 13.92 -9.79
N SER A 134 1.02 14.60 -10.61
CA SER A 134 1.82 13.90 -11.61
C SER A 134 2.98 13.20 -10.92
N VAL A 135 3.02 11.87 -11.00
CA VAL A 135 4.11 11.06 -10.49
C VAL A 135 5.42 11.56 -11.11
N ASN A 136 6.47 11.60 -10.29
CA ASN A 136 7.84 11.93 -10.65
C ASN A 136 8.68 10.65 -10.68
N ALA A 137 8.64 9.83 -9.62
CA ALA A 137 9.38 8.57 -9.61
C ALA A 137 8.69 7.50 -8.77
N GLN A 138 9.02 6.24 -9.05
CA GLN A 138 8.83 5.15 -8.10
C GLN A 138 10.05 5.07 -7.17
N ARG A 139 9.78 4.95 -5.88
CA ARG A 139 10.77 4.90 -4.80
C ARG A 139 10.61 3.66 -3.95
N TYR A 140 11.66 3.40 -3.20
CA TYR A 140 11.79 2.32 -2.24
C TYR A 140 12.45 2.82 -0.97
N ALA A 141 11.80 2.52 0.17
CA ALA A 141 12.29 2.74 1.51
C ALA A 141 12.44 1.40 2.22
N ARG A 142 13.55 1.20 2.93
CA ARG A 142 13.74 0.04 3.80
C ARG A 142 14.29 0.44 5.15
N TRP A 143 13.82 -0.22 6.20
CA TRP A 143 14.39 -0.06 7.52
C TRP A 143 15.56 -1.02 7.72
N THR A 144 16.72 -0.49 8.08
CA THR A 144 17.93 -1.31 8.34
C THR A 144 17.92 -1.97 9.72
N GLY A 145 17.06 -1.50 10.63
CA GLY A 145 17.14 -1.75 12.07
C GLY A 145 17.48 -0.48 12.86
N THR A 146 18.07 0.53 12.21
CA THR A 146 18.48 1.78 12.85
C THR A 146 18.15 3.04 12.04
N VAL A 147 18.09 2.93 10.72
CA VAL A 147 17.82 4.05 9.82
C VAL A 147 16.99 3.60 8.62
N TRP A 148 16.18 4.51 8.09
CA TRP A 148 15.54 4.37 6.79
C TRP A 148 16.55 4.65 5.68
N GLU A 149 16.68 3.70 4.76
CA GLU A 149 17.39 3.89 3.51
C GLU A 149 16.38 4.13 2.38
N LEU A 150 16.54 5.24 1.68
CA LEU A 150 15.65 5.69 0.61
C LEU A 150 16.38 5.61 -0.74
N SER A 151 15.67 5.15 -1.77
CA SER A 151 16.21 5.06 -3.14
C SER A 151 15.10 5.27 -4.17
N SER A 152 15.43 5.94 -5.28
CA SER A 152 14.55 6.05 -6.45
C SER A 152 15.01 5.06 -7.51
N PHE A 153 14.07 4.46 -8.25
CA PHE A 153 14.44 3.47 -9.25
C PHE A 153 13.77 3.66 -10.62
N ASP A 154 12.56 4.20 -10.71
CA ASP A 154 11.90 4.45 -12.01
C ASP A 154 11.30 5.86 -12.07
N GLY A 155 12.03 6.81 -12.63
CA GLY A 155 11.59 8.19 -12.84
C GLY A 155 10.67 8.36 -14.06
N VAL A 156 10.05 9.53 -14.24
CA VAL A 156 9.24 9.86 -15.44
C VAL A 156 10.09 10.32 -16.62
N GLU A 157 11.36 10.61 -16.40
CA GLU A 157 12.33 10.83 -17.48
C GLU A 157 12.53 9.58 -18.36
N SER A 158 12.10 8.40 -17.89
CA SER A 158 12.07 7.17 -18.68
C SER A 158 10.89 7.10 -19.66
N GLU A 159 9.95 8.05 -19.58
CA GLU A 159 8.73 8.01 -20.37
C GLU A 159 8.91 8.57 -21.78
N PRO A 160 8.29 7.95 -22.79
CA PRO A 160 8.36 8.42 -24.16
C PRO A 160 7.56 9.71 -24.38
N GLU A 161 6.50 9.93 -23.59
CA GLU A 161 5.57 11.04 -23.79
C GLU A 161 5.68 12.08 -22.67
N PRO A 162 5.80 13.38 -22.97
CA PRO A 162 5.69 14.40 -21.95
C PRO A 162 4.23 14.50 -21.47
N GLY A 163 4.02 14.49 -20.16
CA GLY A 163 2.71 14.81 -19.60
C GLY A 163 2.46 14.25 -18.21
N ARG A 164 1.18 14.12 -17.86
CA ARG A 164 0.73 13.79 -16.51
C ARG A 164 0.67 12.29 -16.30
N TYR A 165 1.48 11.82 -15.36
CA TYR A 165 1.52 10.41 -14.95
C TYR A 165 0.83 10.23 -13.60
N VAL A 166 0.01 9.21 -13.46
CA VAL A 166 -0.69 8.93 -12.21
C VAL A 166 -0.40 7.50 -11.79
N CYS A 167 -0.15 7.31 -10.50
CA CYS A 167 -0.10 5.99 -9.91
C CYS A 167 -1.52 5.52 -9.57
N LEU A 168 -1.83 4.26 -9.88
CA LEU A 168 -3.07 3.60 -9.43
C LEU A 168 -2.82 2.61 -8.30
N ARG A 169 -1.82 1.72 -8.46
CA ARG A 169 -1.44 0.68 -7.51
C ARG A 169 0.05 0.37 -7.57
N SER A 170 0.56 -0.08 -6.43
CA SER A 170 1.86 -0.72 -6.27
C SER A 170 1.65 -2.00 -5.46
N ALA A 171 2.52 -2.97 -5.64
CA ALA A 171 2.64 -4.18 -4.85
C ALA A 171 4.13 -4.50 -4.65
N ILE A 172 4.46 -5.12 -3.52
CA ILE A 172 5.82 -5.54 -3.18
C ILE A 172 5.78 -6.95 -2.61
N ALA A 173 6.71 -7.78 -3.05
CA ALA A 173 6.99 -9.09 -2.46
C ALA A 173 8.50 -9.22 -2.24
N LEU A 174 8.91 -9.99 -1.24
CA LEU A 174 10.31 -10.27 -0.97
C LEU A 174 10.60 -11.73 -1.32
N ASP A 175 11.73 -12.00 -1.97
CA ASP A 175 12.22 -13.35 -2.15
C ASP A 175 12.80 -13.92 -0.84
N ASP A 176 13.19 -15.20 -0.85
CA ASP A 176 13.79 -15.88 0.30
C ASP A 176 15.13 -15.24 0.75
N GLY A 177 15.79 -14.50 -0.15
CA GLY A 177 16.99 -13.71 0.15
C GLY A 177 16.69 -12.33 0.73
N GLY A 178 15.42 -11.92 0.80
CA GLY A 178 14.98 -10.59 1.21
C GLY A 178 15.07 -9.53 0.10
N SER A 179 15.36 -9.94 -1.14
CA SER A 179 15.42 -9.04 -2.30
C SER A 179 14.00 -8.61 -2.68
N PRO A 180 13.74 -7.30 -2.83
CA PRO A 180 12.41 -6.83 -3.10
C PRO A 180 12.07 -6.86 -4.60
N HIS A 181 10.88 -7.38 -4.88
CA HIS A 181 10.23 -7.40 -6.19
C HIS A 181 9.02 -6.46 -6.12
N PHE A 182 8.84 -5.66 -7.17
CA PHE A 182 7.84 -4.61 -7.24
C PHE A 182 7.02 -4.78 -8.49
N ALA A 183 5.71 -4.68 -8.36
CA ALA A 183 4.82 -4.49 -9.49
C ALA A 183 4.09 -3.16 -9.27
N TYR A 184 3.96 -2.35 -10.30
CA TYR A 184 3.35 -1.03 -10.16
C TYR A 184 2.74 -0.57 -11.47
N SER A 185 1.69 0.23 -11.34
CA SER A 185 0.98 0.81 -12.47
C SER A 185 1.37 2.27 -12.65
N ARG A 186 1.55 2.69 -13.90
CA ARG A 186 1.69 4.11 -14.24
C ARG A 186 0.79 4.44 -15.42
N THR A 187 -0.05 5.45 -15.25
CA THR A 187 -1.00 5.88 -16.29
C THR A 187 -0.66 7.28 -16.77
N PHE A 188 -0.42 7.40 -18.06
CA PHE A 188 -0.44 8.67 -18.78
C PHE A 188 -1.88 9.13 -19.01
N TRP A 189 -2.21 10.33 -18.57
CA TRP A 189 -3.50 10.98 -18.83
C TRP A 189 -3.30 12.19 -19.76
N GLY A 190 -3.50 11.99 -21.06
CA GLY A 190 -3.33 13.05 -22.05
C GLY A 190 -3.86 12.71 -23.45
N PRO A 191 -4.01 13.73 -24.32
CA PRO A 191 -4.34 13.53 -25.73
C PRO A 191 -3.16 12.89 -26.50
N PRO A 192 -3.40 12.14 -27.60
CA PRO A 192 -4.72 11.76 -28.11
C PRO A 192 -5.37 10.62 -27.33
N LYS A 193 -4.63 9.91 -26.46
CA LYS A 193 -5.11 8.73 -25.73
C LYS A 193 -4.41 8.59 -24.38
N SER A 194 -5.18 8.23 -23.35
CA SER A 194 -4.64 7.83 -22.05
C SER A 194 -4.19 6.37 -22.08
N ILE A 195 -3.00 6.08 -21.59
CA ILE A 195 -2.38 4.76 -21.64
C ILE A 195 -1.86 4.40 -20.25
N GLY A 196 -2.34 3.28 -19.72
CA GLY A 196 -1.81 2.63 -18.53
C GLY A 196 -0.70 1.65 -18.89
N SER A 197 0.27 1.50 -17.98
CA SER A 197 1.33 0.51 -18.07
C SER A 197 1.43 -0.28 -16.78
N VAL A 198 1.52 -1.60 -16.90
CA VAL A 198 1.93 -2.50 -15.82
C VAL A 198 3.43 -2.66 -15.91
N ARG A 199 4.11 -2.42 -14.80
CA ARG A 199 5.57 -2.41 -14.69
C ARG A 199 6.04 -3.38 -13.64
N TYR A 200 7.29 -3.78 -13.77
CA TYR A 200 7.96 -4.59 -12.80
C TYR A 200 9.37 -4.09 -12.55
N ALA A 201 9.83 -4.20 -11.32
CA ALA A 201 11.22 -4.02 -10.97
C ALA A 201 11.63 -5.06 -9.92
N ARG A 202 12.91 -5.41 -9.89
CA ARG A 202 13.54 -6.07 -8.74
C ARG A 202 14.82 -5.36 -8.36
N ARG A 203 15.17 -5.45 -7.09
CA ARG A 203 16.47 -4.98 -6.59
C ARG A 203 17.33 -6.17 -6.23
N ASP A 204 18.53 -6.22 -6.79
CA ASP A 204 19.55 -7.24 -6.50
C ASP A 204 20.80 -6.53 -5.96
N GLY A 205 20.99 -6.56 -4.65
CA GLY A 205 21.95 -5.70 -3.97
C GLY A 205 21.63 -4.21 -4.20
N ASP A 206 22.50 -3.50 -4.91
CA ASP A 206 22.32 -2.08 -5.28
C ASP A 206 21.90 -1.87 -6.74
N VAL A 207 21.65 -2.95 -7.48
CA VAL A 207 21.26 -2.90 -8.89
C VAL A 207 19.75 -3.03 -9.01
N TRP A 208 19.18 -2.19 -9.87
CA TRP A 208 17.77 -2.22 -10.24
C TRP A 208 17.60 -2.83 -11.62
N ASP A 209 16.84 -3.92 -11.70
CA ASP A 209 16.38 -4.48 -12.96
C ASP A 209 14.94 -4.07 -13.18
N ILE A 210 14.68 -3.28 -14.23
CA ILE A 210 13.38 -2.65 -14.47
C ILE A 210 12.83 -3.11 -15.81
N VAL A 211 11.58 -3.57 -15.79
CA VAL A 211 10.76 -3.85 -16.96
C VAL A 211 9.73 -2.72 -17.07
N PRO A 212 10.00 -1.69 -17.90
CA PRO A 212 9.18 -0.46 -17.94
C PRO A 212 7.78 -0.68 -18.50
N ARG A 213 7.52 -1.82 -19.14
CA ARG A 213 6.18 -2.22 -19.59
C ARG A 213 6.10 -3.73 -19.79
N ILE A 214 5.31 -4.39 -18.96
CA ILE A 214 4.89 -5.79 -19.13
C ILE A 214 3.70 -5.85 -20.08
N ASP A 215 2.69 -5.01 -19.82
CA ASP A 215 1.45 -4.91 -20.59
C ASP A 215 0.80 -3.54 -20.36
N GLY A 216 -0.34 -3.29 -21.00
CA GLY A 216 -1.25 -2.19 -20.71
C GLY A 216 -1.60 -1.41 -21.96
N PHE A 217 -2.89 -1.13 -22.18
CA PHE A 217 -3.37 -0.42 -23.37
C PHE A 217 -4.35 0.71 -23.05
N GLY A 218 -5.24 0.55 -22.06
CA GLY A 218 -6.13 1.61 -21.61
C GLY A 218 -5.70 2.26 -20.29
N PRO A 219 -6.37 3.37 -19.90
CA PRO A 219 -5.96 4.21 -18.78
C PRO A 219 -5.91 3.51 -17.42
N TYR A 220 -6.69 2.44 -17.24
CA TYR A 220 -6.76 1.73 -15.97
C TYR A 220 -6.00 0.39 -15.99
N ALA A 221 -5.11 0.18 -16.97
CA ALA A 221 -4.22 -0.97 -16.93
C ALA A 221 -3.35 -0.96 -15.66
N GLY A 222 -3.38 -2.05 -14.91
CA GLY A 222 -2.74 -2.14 -13.60
C GLY A 222 -3.63 -1.73 -12.42
N ALA A 223 -4.92 -1.42 -12.65
CA ALA A 223 -5.87 -1.34 -11.56
C ALA A 223 -6.01 -2.70 -10.87
N GLY A 224 -6.15 -2.70 -9.54
CA GLY A 224 -6.24 -3.94 -8.75
C GLY A 224 -4.99 -4.82 -8.84
N LEU A 225 -3.84 -4.26 -9.20
CA LEU A 225 -2.59 -4.99 -9.32
C LEU A 225 -2.16 -5.59 -7.98
N ASP A 226 -1.70 -6.84 -8.03
CA ASP A 226 -1.09 -7.56 -6.93
C ASP A 226 0.09 -8.40 -7.43
N LEU A 227 1.00 -8.74 -6.51
CA LEU A 227 2.23 -9.46 -6.79
C LEU A 227 2.50 -10.50 -5.71
N LEU A 228 2.79 -11.72 -6.15
CA LEU A 228 3.38 -12.77 -5.32
C LEU A 228 4.58 -13.39 -6.02
N LEU A 229 5.42 -14.09 -5.25
CA LEU A 229 6.50 -14.91 -5.81
C LEU A 229 6.13 -16.39 -5.67
N ASP A 230 6.47 -17.18 -6.70
CA ASP A 230 6.39 -18.64 -6.59
C ASP A 230 7.57 -19.22 -5.78
N GLU A 231 7.58 -20.55 -5.59
CA GLU A 231 8.65 -21.25 -4.86
C GLU A 231 10.06 -21.07 -5.46
N GLY A 232 10.15 -20.63 -6.73
CA GLY A 232 11.41 -20.32 -7.40
C GLY A 232 11.80 -18.84 -7.32
N GLY A 233 11.04 -18.02 -6.58
CA GLY A 233 11.24 -16.56 -6.52
C GLY A 233 10.75 -15.82 -7.77
N ARG A 234 10.00 -16.47 -8.67
CA ARG A 234 9.52 -15.84 -9.91
C ARG A 234 8.26 -15.01 -9.65
N PRO A 235 8.20 -13.76 -10.16
CA PRO A 235 7.05 -12.90 -9.95
C PRO A 235 5.82 -13.38 -10.72
N GLN A 236 4.68 -13.41 -10.02
CA GLN A 236 3.33 -13.61 -10.56
C GLN A 236 2.54 -12.33 -10.31
N ILE A 237 2.16 -11.63 -11.37
CA ILE A 237 1.49 -10.34 -11.29
C ILE A 237 0.07 -10.51 -11.82
N ALA A 238 -0.91 -10.31 -10.95
CA ALA A 238 -2.32 -10.23 -11.33
C ALA A 238 -2.71 -8.76 -11.49
N TYR A 239 -3.48 -8.43 -12.52
CA TYR A 239 -3.93 -7.06 -12.75
C TYR A 239 -5.19 -6.99 -13.61
N VAL A 240 -5.91 -5.87 -13.50
CA VAL A 240 -6.97 -5.52 -14.46
C VAL A 240 -6.35 -4.80 -15.63
N ASN A 241 -6.68 -5.27 -16.84
CA ASN A 241 -6.47 -4.52 -18.06
C ASN A 241 -7.81 -3.96 -18.52
N ASP A 242 -7.91 -2.64 -18.54
CA ASP A 242 -9.11 -1.97 -19.01
C ASP A 242 -8.88 -1.47 -20.44
N ALA A 243 -9.84 -1.72 -21.32
CA ALA A 243 -9.88 -1.26 -22.70
C ALA A 243 -11.03 -0.28 -22.93
N TRP A 244 -11.41 0.50 -21.92
CA TRP A 244 -12.55 1.45 -21.92
C TRP A 244 -12.69 2.30 -23.19
N THR A 245 -11.60 2.62 -23.87
CA THR A 245 -11.59 3.42 -25.11
C THR A 245 -11.51 2.61 -26.42
N TYR A 246 -11.48 1.27 -26.37
CA TYR A 246 -11.20 0.37 -27.50
C TYR A 246 -12.18 -0.80 -27.69
N ALA A 247 -13.38 -0.74 -27.11
CA ALA A 247 -14.47 -1.72 -27.31
C ALA A 247 -14.18 -3.15 -26.78
N GLY A 248 -13.21 -3.31 -25.87
CA GLY A 248 -13.00 -4.56 -25.12
C GLY A 248 -13.60 -4.47 -23.71
N ALA A 249 -14.14 -5.58 -23.20
CA ALA A 249 -14.52 -5.68 -21.79
C ALA A 249 -13.26 -5.64 -20.90
N PRO A 250 -13.33 -5.13 -19.66
CA PRO A 250 -12.20 -5.24 -18.73
C PRO A 250 -11.91 -6.72 -18.45
N GLU A 251 -10.62 -7.07 -18.44
CA GLU A 251 -10.13 -8.44 -18.24
C GLU A 251 -9.22 -8.51 -17.02
N VAL A 252 -9.28 -9.63 -16.29
CA VAL A 252 -8.29 -9.98 -15.27
C VAL A 252 -7.19 -10.79 -15.95
N LYS A 253 -5.96 -10.33 -15.84
CA LYS A 253 -4.78 -10.95 -16.44
C LYS A 253 -3.78 -11.38 -15.38
N VAL A 254 -3.02 -12.41 -15.70
CA VAL A 254 -1.86 -12.87 -14.94
C VAL A 254 -0.65 -12.85 -15.86
N SER A 255 0.45 -12.27 -15.37
CA SER A 255 1.76 -12.30 -16.03
C SER A 255 2.77 -12.97 -15.13
N ALA A 256 3.60 -13.83 -15.70
CA ALA A 256 4.65 -14.57 -15.01
C ALA A 256 5.96 -14.37 -15.77
N LEU A 257 7.07 -14.15 -15.05
CA LEU A 257 8.40 -14.20 -15.64
C LEU A 257 8.87 -15.66 -15.64
N SER A 258 9.27 -16.19 -16.81
CA SER A 258 9.71 -17.58 -17.01
C SER A 258 11.19 -17.79 -16.66
#